data_AF-A0A349HKU9-F1
#
_entry.id   AF-A0A349HKU9-F1
#
_cell.length_a   1.000
_cell.length_b   1.000
_cell.length_c   1.000
_cell.angle_alpha   90.00
_cell.angle_beta   90.00
_cell.angle_gamma   90.00
#
_symmetry.space_group_name_H-M   'P 1'
#
loop_
_entity.id
_entity.type
_entity.pdbx_description
1 polymer ?
#
loop_
_entity_poly.entity_id
_entity_poly.type
_entity_poly.pdbx_seq_one_letter_code
_entity_poly.pdbx_strand_id
1 'polypeptide(L)'
;MLKNLSIGARFFLLLSLMVLFLIVTGVFFMGAIRDVTNLGVSNTEEIMFQDQKDKIKVATLAMVKSLGEEIKGITDENERLEFLRIALDPVRFEKDNSGYFFVYKGTVNMVMPPKKSLQGKDLSGLKDKNGLYIIREIAKAAQSGGGFVKYYFDKPGAGVQPKISYAMMIPGTDMWIGTGVYIDNIEVETGRMGDAMRESANSFTMKIVLGAGAVLLLVVLPLSIYLIRSIVTPLTASTEAATEVAQGNLDVSLNPEGRNEISILQRALNTMVETLASNLESIKAKEAEAQEQARIAEEAASNAREAQKRAEGAKKEGMLAAADRLQEVIDRVSSITAEVSSSAEEIQRGSEFQKQRVTETATAMEEMNVTVLEVAKNATETNESSARSMEKARDGAKVVQDVINAMGNIQERTAKLKESMEHLDTQAVDIGNVLGVINDIADQTNLLALNAAIEAARAG
;
A
#
# COMPACT_ATOMS: atom_id res chain seq x y z
N MET A 1 -32.89 -29.13 8.04
CA MET A 1 -32.06 -29.55 9.20
C MET A 1 -32.15 -28.59 10.39
N LEU A 2 -31.90 -27.28 10.25
CA LEU A 2 -31.87 -26.35 11.39
C LEU A 2 -33.16 -26.29 12.25
N LYS A 3 -34.34 -26.47 11.63
CA LYS A 3 -35.63 -26.42 12.33
C LYS A 3 -35.79 -27.50 13.42
N ASN A 4 -35.08 -28.63 13.30
CA ASN A 4 -35.19 -29.76 14.24
C ASN A 4 -34.17 -29.68 15.39
N LEU A 5 -33.26 -28.70 15.37
CA LEU A 5 -32.30 -28.48 16.44
C LEU A 5 -32.92 -27.59 17.52
N SER A 6 -32.67 -27.94 18.78
CA SER A 6 -33.00 -27.08 19.92
C SER A 6 -32.28 -25.73 19.80
N ILE A 7 -32.85 -24.69 20.42
CA ILE A 7 -32.27 -23.34 20.36
C ILE A 7 -30.83 -23.34 20.91
N GLY A 8 -30.58 -24.10 21.99
CA GLY A 8 -29.23 -24.27 22.55
C GLY A 8 -28.25 -24.93 21.56
N ALA A 9 -28.66 -25.98 20.85
CA ALA A 9 -27.82 -26.62 19.84
C ALA A 9 -27.48 -25.69 18.67
N ARG A 10 -28.40 -24.77 18.30
CA ARG A 10 -28.13 -23.73 17.29
C ARG A 10 -27.08 -22.73 17.76
N PHE A 11 -27.09 -22.34 19.03
CA PHE A 11 -26.04 -21.47 19.60
C PHE A 11 -24.66 -22.13 19.55
N PHE A 12 -24.54 -23.39 19.96
CA PHE A 12 -23.28 -24.12 19.87
C PHE A 12 -22.79 -24.25 18.43
N LEU A 13 -23.69 -24.54 17.48
CA LEU A 13 -23.36 -24.62 16.06
C LEU A 13 -22.85 -23.26 15.51
N LEU A 14 -23.48 -22.16 15.92
CA LEU A 14 -23.01 -20.80 15.60
C LEU A 14 -21.62 -20.53 16.16
N LEU A 15 -21.37 -20.92 17.42
CA LEU A 15 -20.08 -20.73 18.08
C LEU A 15 -18.97 -21.56 17.41
N SER A 16 -19.26 -22.81 17.02
CA SER A 16 -18.35 -23.63 16.23
C SER A 16 -18.07 -23.04 14.85
N LEU A 17 -19.09 -22.48 14.18
CA LEU A 17 -18.92 -21.75 12.91
C LEU A 17 -18.04 -20.51 13.06
N MET A 18 -18.19 -19.75 14.16
CA MET A 18 -17.34 -18.60 14.44
C MET A 18 -15.88 -19.00 14.67
N VAL A 19 -15.64 -20.09 15.41
CA VAL A 19 -14.28 -20.63 15.61
C VAL A 19 -13.69 -21.09 14.28
N LEU A 20 -14.45 -21.82 13.46
CA LEU A 20 -14.01 -22.26 12.14
C LEU A 20 -13.69 -21.07 11.24
N PHE A 21 -14.55 -20.05 11.21
CA PHE A 21 -14.34 -18.82 10.46
C PHE A 21 -13.06 -18.10 10.89
N LEU A 22 -12.78 -18.03 12.20
CA LEU A 22 -11.56 -17.44 12.75
C LEU A 22 -10.31 -18.22 12.32
N ILE A 23 -10.36 -19.55 12.33
CA ILE A 23 -9.25 -20.39 11.85
C ILE A 23 -9.01 -20.18 10.36
N VAL A 24 -10.07 -20.24 9.54
CA VAL A 24 -9.96 -20.09 8.07
C VAL A 24 -9.43 -18.70 7.70
N THR A 25 -9.96 -17.65 8.33
CA THR A 25 -9.47 -16.27 8.11
C THR A 25 -8.04 -16.09 8.59
N GLY A 26 -7.66 -16.68 9.72
CA GLY A 26 -6.28 -16.67 10.22
C GLY A 26 -5.29 -17.34 9.27
N VAL A 27 -5.62 -18.51 8.73
CA VAL A 27 -4.80 -19.22 7.73
C VAL A 27 -4.68 -18.41 6.44
N PHE A 28 -5.79 -17.86 5.94
CA PHE A 28 -5.79 -17.02 4.74
C PHE A 28 -4.92 -15.77 4.92
N PHE A 29 -5.05 -15.10 6.06
CA PHE A 29 -4.27 -13.90 6.39
C PHE A 29 -2.77 -14.21 6.52
N MET A 30 -2.42 -15.35 7.12
CA MET A 30 -1.04 -15.83 7.21
C MET A 30 -0.44 -16.12 5.82
N GLY A 31 -1.23 -16.71 4.92
CA GLY A 31 -0.85 -16.90 3.52
C GLY A 31 -0.59 -15.56 2.82
N ALA A 32 -1.53 -14.62 2.92
CA ALA A 32 -1.41 -13.30 2.30
C ALA A 32 -0.17 -12.53 2.77
N ILE A 33 0.13 -12.53 4.08
CA ILE A 33 1.34 -11.88 4.61
C ILE A 33 2.62 -12.55 4.09
N ARG A 34 2.63 -13.87 3.98
CA ARG A 34 3.78 -14.62 3.45
C ARG A 34 4.03 -14.25 1.98
N ASP A 35 2.98 -14.13 1.18
CA ASP A 35 3.07 -13.72 -0.22
C ASP A 35 3.59 -12.29 -0.35
N VAL A 36 3.07 -11.36 0.45
CA VAL A 36 3.57 -9.96 0.51
C VAL A 36 5.05 -9.92 0.92
N THR A 37 5.45 -10.73 1.89
CA THR A 37 6.85 -10.81 2.35
C THR A 37 7.76 -11.32 1.23
N ASN A 38 7.37 -12.41 0.57
CA ASN A 38 8.15 -13.00 -0.52
C ASN A 38 8.24 -12.04 -1.71
N LEU A 39 7.13 -11.38 -2.07
CA LEU A 39 7.09 -10.37 -3.12
C LEU A 39 8.01 -9.18 -2.78
N GLY A 40 7.96 -8.71 -1.53
CA GLY A 40 8.82 -7.63 -1.04
C GLY A 40 10.30 -7.97 -1.16
N VAL A 41 10.71 -9.15 -0.67
CA VAL A 41 12.10 -9.62 -0.75
C VAL A 41 12.56 -9.75 -2.20
N SER A 42 11.75 -10.40 -3.06
CA SER A 42 12.08 -10.59 -4.47
C SER A 42 12.21 -9.27 -5.22
N ASN A 43 11.30 -8.32 -4.99
CA ASN A 43 11.35 -7.01 -5.64
C ASN A 43 12.56 -6.19 -5.18
N THR A 44 12.92 -6.27 -3.89
CA THR A 44 14.13 -5.64 -3.37
C THR A 44 15.38 -6.27 -3.96
N GLU A 45 15.45 -7.60 -4.09
CA GLU A 45 16.57 -8.29 -4.75
C GLU A 45 16.76 -7.80 -6.18
N GLU A 46 15.67 -7.71 -6.95
CA GLU A 46 15.68 -7.22 -8.33
C GLU A 46 16.16 -5.77 -8.43
N ILE A 47 15.63 -4.88 -7.57
CA ILE A 47 16.04 -3.47 -7.51
C ILE A 47 17.52 -3.35 -7.15
N MET A 48 17.99 -4.07 -6.11
CA MET A 48 19.39 -4.04 -5.71
C MET A 48 20.31 -4.54 -6.82
N PHE A 49 19.93 -5.62 -7.51
CA PHE A 49 20.70 -6.16 -8.62
C PHE A 49 20.75 -5.20 -9.82
N GLN A 50 19.63 -4.54 -10.12
CA GLN A 50 19.55 -3.56 -11.20
C GLN A 50 20.34 -2.29 -10.86
N ASP A 51 20.32 -1.82 -9.61
CA ASP A 51 21.13 -0.70 -9.15
C ASP A 51 22.64 -0.99 -9.25
N GLN A 52 23.07 -2.21 -8.89
CA GLN A 52 24.46 -2.63 -9.12
C GLN A 52 24.84 -2.59 -10.61
N LYS A 53 23.94 -3.02 -11.50
CA LYS A 53 24.15 -2.96 -12.96
C LYS A 53 24.26 -1.52 -13.46
N ASP A 54 23.36 -0.65 -13.05
CA ASP A 54 23.37 0.75 -13.49
C ASP A 54 24.61 1.49 -12.98
N LYS A 55 25.01 1.25 -11.72
CA LYS A 55 26.25 1.77 -11.14
C LYS A 55 27.48 1.41 -11.97
N ILE A 56 27.70 0.13 -12.27
CA ILE A 56 28.88 -0.30 -13.05
C ILE A 56 28.82 0.14 -14.51
N LYS A 57 27.62 0.24 -15.10
CA LYS A 57 27.45 0.76 -16.46
C LYS A 57 27.80 2.23 -16.55
N VAL A 58 27.28 3.05 -15.64
CA VAL A 58 27.61 4.49 -15.56
C VAL A 58 29.10 4.69 -15.29
N ALA A 59 29.68 3.96 -14.33
CA ALA A 59 31.11 4.03 -14.03
C ALA A 59 31.98 3.67 -15.23
N THR A 60 31.62 2.61 -15.97
CA THR A 60 32.34 2.21 -17.20
C THR A 60 32.19 3.26 -18.29
N LEU A 61 30.98 3.75 -18.56
CA LEU A 61 30.74 4.76 -19.59
C LEU A 61 31.49 6.07 -19.31
N ALA A 62 31.47 6.53 -18.05
CA ALA A 62 32.19 7.72 -17.63
C ALA A 62 33.71 7.54 -17.82
N MET A 63 34.24 6.40 -17.39
CA MET A 63 35.67 6.08 -17.52
C MET A 63 36.08 5.95 -19.00
N VAL A 64 35.28 5.27 -19.82
CA VAL A 64 35.52 5.13 -21.26
C VAL A 64 35.54 6.48 -21.96
N LYS A 65 34.58 7.35 -21.63
CA LYS A 65 34.51 8.69 -22.22
C LYS A 65 35.72 9.53 -21.80
N SER A 66 36.08 9.51 -20.51
CA SER A 66 37.22 10.26 -20.00
C SER A 66 38.54 9.78 -20.60
N LEU A 67 38.81 8.47 -20.55
CA LEU A 67 40.04 7.90 -21.11
C LEU A 67 40.08 8.02 -22.63
N GLY A 68 38.94 7.82 -23.29
CA GLY A 68 38.82 7.88 -24.75
C GLY A 68 39.15 9.25 -25.32
N GLU A 69 38.86 10.35 -24.62
CA GLU A 69 39.27 11.69 -25.04
C GLU A 69 40.78 11.92 -24.84
N GLU A 70 41.33 11.54 -23.68
CA GLU A 70 42.76 11.73 -23.36
C GLU A 70 43.69 10.94 -24.29
N ILE A 71 43.30 9.71 -24.68
CA ILE A 71 44.14 8.86 -25.52
C ILE A 71 44.10 9.21 -27.01
N LYS A 72 43.21 10.10 -27.47
CA LYS A 72 43.15 10.53 -28.89
C LYS A 72 44.44 11.20 -29.35
N GLY A 73 45.10 11.94 -28.46
CA GLY A 73 46.34 12.66 -28.74
C GLY A 73 47.59 11.77 -28.72
N ILE A 74 47.50 10.57 -28.15
CA ILE A 74 48.60 9.62 -28.05
C ILE A 74 48.55 8.71 -29.27
N THR A 75 49.60 8.66 -30.09
CA THR A 75 49.63 7.83 -31.31
C THR A 75 50.34 6.49 -31.10
N ASP A 76 51.33 6.45 -30.20
CA ASP A 76 52.04 5.22 -29.84
C ASP A 76 51.19 4.31 -28.94
N GLU A 77 51.14 3.02 -29.27
CA GLU A 77 50.31 2.06 -28.55
C GLU A 77 50.86 1.75 -27.15
N ASN A 78 52.18 1.75 -26.97
CA ASN A 78 52.80 1.52 -25.66
C ASN A 78 52.59 2.71 -24.74
N GLU A 79 52.68 3.94 -25.26
CA GLU A 79 52.34 5.15 -24.51
C GLU A 79 50.87 5.15 -24.08
N ARG A 80 49.94 4.73 -24.96
CA ARG A 80 48.52 4.58 -24.59
C ARG A 80 48.34 3.57 -23.47
N LEU A 81 48.98 2.41 -23.58
CA LEU A 81 48.89 1.36 -22.57
C LEU A 81 49.43 1.85 -21.22
N GLU A 82 50.57 2.55 -21.21
CA GLU A 82 51.18 3.05 -19.99
C GLU A 82 50.32 4.14 -19.34
N PHE A 83 49.74 5.03 -20.14
CA PHE A 83 48.73 5.98 -19.66
C PHE A 83 47.55 5.27 -18.98
N LEU A 84 46.96 4.26 -19.63
CA LEU A 84 45.85 3.49 -19.05
C LEU A 84 46.24 2.81 -17.75
N ARG A 85 47.46 2.28 -17.64
CA ARG A 85 47.96 1.67 -16.39
C ARG A 85 48.05 2.72 -15.29
N ILE A 86 48.67 3.87 -15.55
CA ILE A 86 48.84 4.94 -14.56
C ILE A 86 47.47 5.47 -14.10
N ALA A 87 46.57 5.72 -15.05
CA ALA A 87 45.25 6.28 -14.76
C ALA A 87 44.36 5.33 -13.96
N LEU A 88 44.41 4.02 -14.24
CA LEU A 88 43.51 3.04 -13.62
C LEU A 88 44.07 2.38 -12.36
N ASP A 89 45.39 2.38 -12.14
CA ASP A 89 46.01 1.75 -10.98
C ASP A 89 45.47 2.25 -9.62
N PRO A 90 45.29 3.57 -9.38
CA PRO A 90 44.81 4.07 -8.09
C PRO A 90 43.30 3.91 -7.89
N VAL A 91 42.54 3.60 -8.95
CA VAL A 91 41.07 3.62 -8.89
C VAL A 91 40.55 2.39 -8.16
N ARG A 92 40.10 2.59 -6.92
CA ARG A 92 39.37 1.60 -6.11
C ARG A 92 38.06 2.18 -5.64
N PHE A 93 37.03 1.35 -5.61
CA PHE A 93 35.70 1.67 -5.10
C PHE A 93 35.11 0.46 -4.38
N GLU A 94 33.92 0.63 -3.80
CA GLU A 94 33.36 -0.21 -2.73
C GLU A 94 34.08 -0.03 -1.38
N LYS A 95 33.36 -0.26 -0.28
CA LYS A 95 33.91 -0.09 1.08
C LYS A 95 35.11 -1.00 1.37
N ASP A 96 35.20 -2.14 0.68
CA ASP A 96 36.26 -3.13 0.83
C ASP A 96 37.38 -2.97 -0.22
N ASN A 97 37.37 -1.89 -1.02
CA ASN A 97 38.30 -1.67 -2.13
C ASN A 97 38.32 -2.79 -3.19
N SER A 98 37.27 -3.62 -3.26
CA SER A 98 37.19 -4.73 -4.20
C SER A 98 36.84 -4.30 -5.64
N GLY A 99 36.38 -3.07 -5.82
CA GLY A 99 36.07 -2.46 -7.12
C GLY A 99 37.32 -1.95 -7.83
N TYR A 100 37.45 -2.26 -9.12
CA TYR A 100 38.56 -1.83 -9.98
C TYR A 100 38.16 -1.93 -11.45
N PHE A 101 38.84 -1.17 -12.30
CA PHE A 101 38.75 -1.30 -13.75
C PHE A 101 39.80 -2.27 -14.28
N PHE A 102 39.46 -2.98 -15.35
CA PHE A 102 40.37 -3.87 -16.07
C PHE A 102 40.27 -3.64 -17.57
N VAL A 103 41.39 -3.77 -18.27
CA VAL A 103 41.49 -3.54 -19.71
C VAL A 103 42.10 -4.76 -20.37
N TYR A 104 41.58 -5.11 -21.55
CA TYR A 104 42.04 -6.23 -22.35
C TYR A 104 42.12 -5.84 -23.83
N LYS A 105 43.06 -6.47 -24.54
CA LYS A 105 43.17 -6.47 -26.00
C LYS A 105 42.83 -7.88 -26.47
N GLY A 106 41.66 -8.06 -27.09
CA GLY A 106 41.10 -9.40 -27.29
C GLY A 106 40.89 -10.12 -25.94
N THR A 107 41.67 -11.16 -25.67
CA THR A 107 41.67 -11.92 -24.40
C THR A 107 42.95 -11.74 -23.59
N VAL A 108 43.89 -10.91 -24.05
CA VAL A 108 45.13 -10.59 -23.35
C VAL A 108 44.87 -9.46 -22.35
N ASN A 109 45.22 -9.69 -21.08
CA ASN A 109 45.04 -8.68 -20.05
C ASN A 109 46.07 -7.55 -20.22
N MET A 110 45.61 -6.30 -20.31
CA MET A 110 46.45 -5.13 -20.48
C MET A 110 46.63 -4.36 -19.17
N VAL A 111 45.53 -4.23 -18.42
CA VAL A 111 45.49 -3.57 -17.11
C VAL A 111 44.71 -4.43 -16.12
N MET A 112 45.33 -4.71 -14.99
CA MET A 112 44.74 -5.43 -13.85
C MET A 112 45.36 -4.90 -12.55
N PRO A 113 44.77 -3.84 -11.96
CA PRO A 113 45.33 -3.20 -10.78
C PRO A 113 45.51 -4.13 -9.56
N PRO A 114 44.54 -4.99 -9.17
CA PRO A 114 44.71 -5.85 -7.99
C PRO A 114 45.63 -7.05 -8.22
N LYS A 115 45.92 -7.41 -9.48
CA LYS A 115 46.75 -8.57 -9.85
C LYS A 115 47.63 -8.23 -11.07
N LYS A 116 48.63 -7.37 -10.85
CA LYS A 116 49.56 -6.93 -11.90
C LYS A 116 50.29 -8.08 -12.61
N SER A 117 50.46 -9.22 -11.93
CA SER A 117 51.06 -10.44 -12.50
C SER A 117 50.24 -11.11 -13.62
N LEU A 118 49.01 -10.65 -13.88
CA LEU A 118 48.18 -11.09 -15.00
C LEU A 118 48.37 -10.25 -16.27
N GLN A 119 48.99 -9.07 -16.17
CA GLN A 119 49.19 -8.18 -17.30
C GLN A 119 50.13 -8.82 -18.34
N GLY A 120 49.75 -8.75 -19.61
CA GLY A 120 50.42 -9.40 -20.75
C GLY A 120 50.02 -10.86 -20.99
N LYS A 121 49.21 -11.48 -20.12
CA LYS A 121 48.82 -12.90 -20.27
C LYS A 121 47.49 -13.04 -21.01
N ASP A 122 47.42 -14.03 -21.90
CA ASP A 122 46.15 -14.48 -22.49
C ASP A 122 45.34 -15.26 -21.44
N LEU A 123 44.13 -14.77 -21.17
CA LEU A 123 43.19 -15.39 -20.23
C LEU A 123 41.98 -15.99 -20.94
N SER A 124 42.10 -16.29 -22.24
CA SER A 124 41.05 -16.96 -23.01
C SER A 124 40.62 -18.31 -22.41
N GLY A 125 41.51 -19.01 -21.70
CA GLY A 125 41.23 -20.28 -21.03
C GLY A 125 40.62 -20.17 -19.63
N LEU A 126 40.48 -18.96 -19.08
CA LEU A 126 40.02 -18.77 -17.71
C LEU A 126 38.53 -19.11 -17.57
N LYS A 127 38.23 -20.12 -16.76
CA LYS A 127 36.87 -20.56 -16.46
C LYS A 127 36.44 -20.16 -15.06
N ASP A 128 35.16 -19.82 -14.93
CA ASP A 128 34.54 -19.73 -13.61
C ASP A 128 34.17 -21.14 -13.07
N LYS A 129 33.67 -21.20 -11.83
CA LYS A 129 33.28 -22.47 -11.19
C LYS A 129 32.17 -23.24 -11.92
N ASN A 130 31.42 -22.57 -12.80
CA ASN A 130 30.34 -23.14 -13.61
C ASN A 130 30.81 -23.48 -15.03
N GLY A 131 32.10 -23.31 -15.34
CA GLY A 131 32.69 -23.61 -16.65
C GLY A 131 32.59 -22.49 -17.68
N LEU A 132 32.10 -21.30 -17.31
CA LEU A 132 31.99 -20.14 -18.19
C LEU A 132 33.38 -19.57 -18.52
N TYR A 133 33.69 -19.37 -19.80
CA TYR A 133 34.93 -18.71 -20.23
C TYR A 133 34.83 -17.20 -20.03
N ILE A 134 35.21 -16.74 -18.84
CA ILE A 134 34.92 -15.38 -18.33
C ILE A 134 35.33 -14.29 -19.33
N ILE A 135 36.59 -14.31 -19.79
CA ILE A 135 37.13 -13.24 -20.62
C ILE A 135 36.56 -13.27 -22.04
N ARG A 136 36.20 -14.45 -22.57
CA ARG A 136 35.60 -14.57 -23.91
C ARG A 136 34.20 -13.96 -23.94
N GLU A 137 33.39 -14.26 -22.93
CA GLU A 137 32.03 -13.73 -22.84
C GLU A 137 32.03 -12.21 -22.59
N ILE A 138 32.94 -11.70 -21.74
CA ILE A 138 33.08 -10.25 -21.53
C ILE A 138 33.55 -9.55 -22.81
N ALA A 139 34.54 -10.10 -23.51
CA ALA A 139 35.01 -9.53 -24.78
C ALA A 139 33.89 -9.48 -25.82
N LYS A 140 33.09 -10.56 -25.96
CA LYS A 140 31.92 -10.61 -26.84
C LYS A 140 30.88 -9.56 -26.48
N ALA A 141 30.59 -9.39 -25.18
CA ALA A 141 29.68 -8.36 -24.69
C ALA A 141 30.19 -6.95 -25.01
N ALA A 142 31.49 -6.69 -24.81
CA ALA A 142 32.11 -5.41 -25.15
C ALA A 142 32.05 -5.09 -26.64
N GLN A 143 32.32 -6.07 -27.50
CA GLN A 143 32.26 -5.95 -28.97
C GLN A 143 30.84 -5.70 -29.49
N SER A 144 29.81 -6.12 -28.75
CA SER A 144 28.40 -5.95 -29.12
C SER A 144 27.83 -4.56 -28.79
N GLY A 145 28.69 -3.56 -28.55
CA GLY A 145 28.30 -2.21 -28.13
C GLY A 145 28.19 -2.03 -26.60
N GLY A 146 28.60 -3.05 -25.85
CA GLY A 146 28.61 -3.06 -24.39
C GLY A 146 27.58 -4.01 -23.80
N GLY A 147 27.93 -4.69 -22.71
CA GLY A 147 27.02 -5.67 -22.10
C GLY A 147 27.46 -6.15 -20.73
N PHE A 148 26.51 -6.83 -20.07
CA PHE A 148 26.69 -7.39 -18.73
C PHE A 148 27.06 -8.88 -18.80
N VAL A 149 27.99 -9.30 -17.95
CA VAL A 149 28.32 -10.73 -17.76
C VAL A 149 28.38 -11.03 -16.27
N LYS A 150 27.64 -12.03 -15.82
CA LYS A 150 27.67 -12.58 -14.45
C LYS A 150 28.52 -13.84 -14.44
N TYR A 151 29.46 -13.93 -13.50
CA TYR A 151 30.42 -15.02 -13.37
C TYR A 151 30.94 -15.11 -11.94
N TYR A 152 31.71 -16.14 -11.62
CA TYR A 152 32.39 -16.26 -10.33
C TYR A 152 33.86 -15.86 -10.44
N PHE A 153 34.35 -15.03 -9.52
CA PHE A 153 35.72 -14.54 -9.52
C PHE A 153 36.28 -14.38 -8.11
N ASP A 154 37.61 -14.43 -8.00
CA ASP A 154 38.32 -14.28 -6.74
C ASP A 154 38.24 -12.84 -6.20
N LYS A 155 37.48 -12.66 -5.11
CA LYS A 155 37.37 -11.44 -4.31
C LYS A 155 38.51 -11.41 -3.28
N PRO A 156 39.36 -10.37 -3.27
CA PRO A 156 40.44 -10.26 -2.29
C PRO A 156 39.95 -10.46 -0.85
N GLY A 157 40.53 -11.43 -0.14
CA GLY A 157 40.19 -11.74 1.26
C GLY A 157 38.91 -12.56 1.48
N ALA A 158 38.08 -12.79 0.44
CA ALA A 158 36.80 -13.51 0.55
C ALA A 158 36.66 -14.72 -0.39
N GLY A 159 37.69 -15.00 -1.20
CA GLY A 159 37.73 -16.14 -2.11
C GLY A 159 36.81 -15.97 -3.33
N VAL A 160 36.38 -17.07 -3.94
CA VAL A 160 35.56 -17.05 -5.17
C VAL A 160 34.13 -16.64 -4.86
N GLN A 161 33.71 -15.47 -5.36
CA GLN A 161 32.39 -14.87 -5.14
C GLN A 161 31.68 -14.55 -6.46
N PRO A 162 30.33 -14.48 -6.47
CA PRO A 162 29.60 -14.05 -7.66
C PRO A 162 29.88 -12.58 -7.95
N LYS A 163 30.18 -12.29 -9.21
CA LYS A 163 30.51 -10.96 -9.73
C LYS A 163 29.69 -10.69 -10.98
N ILE A 164 29.22 -9.46 -11.13
CA ILE A 164 28.68 -8.95 -12.38
C ILE A 164 29.59 -7.85 -12.89
N SER A 165 29.87 -7.86 -14.19
CA SER A 165 30.67 -6.82 -14.84
C SER A 165 29.95 -6.27 -16.05
N TYR A 166 30.20 -5.00 -16.32
CA TYR A 166 29.86 -4.36 -17.58
C TYR A 166 31.17 -4.02 -18.30
N ALA A 167 31.22 -4.27 -19.60
CA ALA A 167 32.39 -3.96 -20.42
C ALA A 167 31.96 -3.38 -21.76
N MET A 168 32.84 -2.55 -22.34
CA MET A 168 32.67 -1.95 -23.65
C MET A 168 34.01 -1.60 -24.28
N MET A 169 34.02 -1.42 -25.60
CA MET A 169 35.21 -0.99 -26.33
C MET A 169 35.63 0.42 -25.91
N ILE A 170 36.95 0.66 -25.84
CA ILE A 170 37.52 1.99 -25.70
C ILE A 170 37.60 2.61 -27.11
N PRO A 171 36.89 3.73 -27.40
CA PRO A 171 36.90 4.35 -28.72
C PRO A 171 38.31 4.66 -29.22
N GLY A 172 38.56 4.41 -30.51
CA GLY A 172 39.87 4.67 -31.13
C GLY A 172 40.95 3.62 -30.84
N THR A 173 40.59 2.51 -30.17
CA THR A 173 41.48 1.39 -29.89
C THR A 173 40.79 0.05 -30.16
N ASP A 174 41.56 -1.04 -30.17
CA ASP A 174 41.05 -2.42 -30.16
C ASP A 174 40.98 -3.02 -28.75
N MET A 175 41.18 -2.19 -27.73
CA MET A 175 41.05 -2.56 -26.33
C MET A 175 39.63 -2.32 -25.84
N TRP A 176 39.21 -3.16 -24.90
CA TRP A 176 37.98 -2.98 -24.15
C TRP A 176 38.27 -2.84 -22.67
N ILE A 177 37.44 -2.06 -21.99
CA ILE A 177 37.51 -1.81 -20.55
C ILE A 177 36.23 -2.34 -19.91
N GLY A 178 36.39 -2.92 -18.73
CA GLY A 178 35.29 -3.36 -17.91
C GLY A 178 35.49 -3.00 -16.45
N THR A 179 34.37 -2.98 -15.75
CA THR A 179 34.34 -2.87 -14.29
C THR A 179 33.25 -3.76 -13.76
N GLY A 180 33.35 -4.16 -12.50
CA GLY A 180 32.36 -5.04 -11.91
C GLY A 180 32.34 -5.01 -10.39
N VAL A 181 31.20 -5.44 -9.87
CA VAL A 181 30.91 -5.50 -8.44
C VAL A 181 30.57 -6.93 -8.05
N TYR A 182 31.02 -7.31 -6.85
CA TYR A 182 30.61 -8.57 -6.26
C TYR A 182 29.20 -8.42 -5.68
N ILE A 183 28.37 -9.43 -5.88
CA ILE A 183 26.94 -9.44 -5.52
C ILE A 183 26.63 -10.45 -4.42
N ASP A 184 27.65 -10.90 -3.70
CA ASP A 184 27.56 -11.79 -2.54
C ASP A 184 26.73 -11.16 -1.40
N ASN A 185 26.79 -9.83 -1.27
CA ASN A 185 26.02 -9.10 -0.28
C ASN A 185 24.51 -9.06 -0.59
N ILE A 186 24.08 -9.14 -1.84
CA ILE A 186 22.66 -9.05 -2.19
C ILE A 186 21.88 -10.21 -1.56
N GLU A 187 22.38 -11.44 -1.70
CA GLU A 187 21.75 -12.64 -1.13
C GLU A 187 21.75 -12.61 0.41
N VAL A 188 22.84 -12.12 1.02
CA VAL A 188 22.94 -11.96 2.47
C VAL A 188 21.95 -10.93 3.00
N GLU A 189 21.87 -9.74 2.37
CA GLU A 189 20.99 -8.65 2.82
C GLU A 189 19.52 -8.97 2.59
N THR A 190 19.18 -9.56 1.44
CA THR A 190 17.81 -10.00 1.14
C THR A 190 17.37 -11.16 2.04
N GLY A 191 18.29 -12.08 2.39
CA GLY A 191 18.05 -13.13 3.39
C GLY A 191 17.77 -12.56 4.78
N ARG A 192 18.62 -11.67 5.29
CA ARG A 192 18.44 -10.98 6.57
C ARG A 192 17.13 -10.20 6.63
N MET A 193 16.81 -9.48 5.56
CA MET A 193 15.57 -8.73 5.45
C MET A 193 14.36 -9.67 5.43
N GLY A 194 14.43 -10.76 4.66
CA GLY A 194 13.38 -11.77 4.60
C GLY A 194 13.10 -12.41 5.95
N ASP A 195 14.15 -12.72 6.72
CA ASP A 195 14.00 -13.28 8.08
C ASP A 195 13.37 -12.26 9.04
N ALA A 196 13.83 -11.01 9.03
CA ALA A 196 13.26 -9.94 9.85
C ALA A 196 11.77 -9.66 9.51
N MET A 197 11.43 -9.69 8.22
CA MET A 197 10.05 -9.54 7.76
C MET A 197 9.18 -10.71 8.18
N ARG A 198 9.67 -11.95 8.06
CA ARG A 198 8.95 -13.16 8.52
C ARG A 198 8.74 -13.17 10.02
N GLU A 199 9.74 -12.76 10.80
CA GLU A 199 9.61 -12.64 12.25
C GLU A 199 8.55 -11.59 12.62
N SER A 200 8.62 -10.41 11.99
CA SER A 200 7.63 -9.35 12.17
C SER A 200 6.22 -9.80 11.79
N ALA A 201 6.07 -10.46 10.64
CA ALA A 201 4.83 -11.04 10.14
C ALA A 201 4.22 -12.07 11.10
N ASN A 202 5.04 -13.00 11.59
CA ASN A 202 4.59 -14.01 12.55
C ASN A 202 4.17 -13.37 13.87
N SER A 203 4.92 -12.38 14.36
CA SER A 203 4.58 -11.67 15.59
C SER A 203 3.24 -10.91 15.47
N PHE A 204 2.99 -10.28 14.32
CA PHE A 204 1.75 -9.56 14.06
C PHE A 204 0.56 -10.51 13.92
N THR A 205 0.74 -11.59 13.17
CA THR A 205 -0.29 -12.64 13.00
C THR A 205 -0.66 -13.26 14.34
N MET A 206 0.33 -13.57 15.20
CA MET A 206 0.09 -14.13 16.53
C MET A 206 -0.72 -13.17 17.41
N LYS A 207 -0.42 -11.86 17.38
CA LYS A 207 -1.19 -10.85 18.13
C LYS A 207 -2.64 -10.77 17.67
N ILE A 208 -2.90 -10.82 16.37
CA ILE A 208 -4.28 -10.81 15.83
C ILE A 208 -5.02 -12.08 16.24
N VAL A 209 -4.41 -13.26 16.08
CA VAL A 209 -5.06 -14.54 16.44
C VAL A 209 -5.33 -14.60 17.94
N LEU A 210 -4.37 -14.22 18.79
CA LEU A 210 -4.57 -14.15 20.23
C LEU A 210 -5.64 -13.12 20.62
N GLY A 211 -5.65 -11.95 19.97
CA GLY A 211 -6.65 -10.91 20.22
C GLY A 211 -8.07 -11.37 19.84
N ALA A 212 -8.24 -11.95 18.65
CA ALA A 212 -9.52 -12.49 18.20
C ALA A 212 -9.98 -13.66 19.07
N GLY A 213 -9.06 -14.56 19.46
CA GLY A 213 -9.32 -15.64 20.40
C GLY A 213 -9.75 -15.14 21.77
N ALA A 214 -9.10 -14.09 22.30
CA ALA A 214 -9.46 -13.47 23.56
C ALA A 214 -10.86 -12.85 23.53
N VAL A 215 -11.26 -12.18 22.43
CA VAL A 215 -12.62 -11.67 22.25
C VAL A 215 -13.64 -12.81 22.24
N LEU A 216 -13.34 -13.91 21.55
CA LEU A 216 -14.22 -15.08 21.49
C LEU A 216 -14.41 -15.69 22.90
N LEU A 217 -13.33 -15.82 23.67
CA LEU A 217 -13.32 -16.46 24.98
C LEU A 217 -13.88 -15.56 26.10
N LEU A 218 -13.59 -14.26 26.07
CA LEU A 218 -13.95 -13.32 27.14
C LEU A 218 -15.28 -12.58 26.91
N VAL A 219 -15.74 -12.49 25.66
CA VAL A 219 -16.96 -11.74 25.32
C VAL A 219 -18.02 -12.67 24.73
N VAL A 220 -17.70 -13.34 23.61
CA VAL A 220 -18.70 -14.13 22.87
C VAL A 220 -19.18 -15.34 23.67
N LEU A 221 -18.26 -16.08 24.29
CA LEU A 221 -18.60 -17.29 25.04
C LEU A 221 -19.40 -17.00 26.33
N PRO A 222 -19.01 -16.03 27.18
CA PRO A 222 -19.81 -15.64 28.35
C PRO A 222 -21.18 -15.09 27.95
N LEU A 223 -21.25 -14.25 26.91
CA LEU A 223 -22.52 -13.73 26.40
C LEU A 223 -23.43 -14.85 25.87
N SER A 224 -22.87 -15.85 25.18
CA SER A 224 -23.62 -17.01 24.69
C SER A 224 -24.18 -17.84 25.85
N ILE A 225 -23.37 -18.10 26.89
CA ILE A 225 -23.82 -18.80 28.10
C ILE A 225 -24.92 -17.99 28.81
N TYR A 226 -24.76 -16.67 28.89
CA TYR A 226 -25.75 -15.78 29.47
C TYR A 226 -27.09 -15.85 28.72
N LEU A 227 -27.09 -15.75 27.39
CA LEU A 227 -28.30 -15.84 26.55
C LEU A 227 -28.98 -17.22 26.64
N ILE A 228 -28.19 -18.31 26.70
CA ILE A 228 -28.74 -19.65 26.91
C ILE A 228 -29.48 -19.71 28.25
N ARG A 229 -28.88 -19.18 29.32
CA ARG A 229 -29.51 -19.17 30.65
C ARG A 229 -30.72 -18.24 30.76
N SER A 230 -30.70 -17.09 30.10
CA SER A 230 -31.77 -16.08 30.21
C SER A 230 -32.95 -16.32 29.27
N ILE A 231 -32.75 -17.05 28.16
CA ILE A 231 -33.78 -17.27 27.14
C ILE A 231 -34.12 -18.76 27.01
N VAL A 232 -33.12 -19.62 26.76
CA VAL A 232 -33.38 -21.02 26.39
C VAL A 232 -33.92 -21.81 27.57
N THR A 233 -33.31 -21.65 28.75
CA THR A 233 -33.75 -22.39 29.95
C THR A 233 -35.19 -22.06 30.37
N PRO A 234 -35.60 -20.77 30.54
CA PRO A 234 -36.97 -20.46 30.96
C PRO A 234 -38.01 -20.76 29.88
N LEU A 235 -37.64 -20.64 28.60
CA LEU A 235 -38.52 -21.04 27.49
C LEU A 235 -38.77 -22.55 27.51
N THR A 236 -37.72 -23.36 27.71
CA THR A 236 -37.82 -24.83 27.80
C THR A 236 -38.72 -25.23 28.96
N ALA A 237 -38.51 -24.65 30.15
CA ALA A 237 -39.35 -24.87 31.33
C ALA A 237 -40.83 -24.49 31.07
N SER A 238 -41.08 -23.42 30.32
CA SER A 238 -42.45 -23.00 29.97
C SER A 238 -43.14 -24.01 29.05
N THR A 239 -42.41 -24.55 28.06
CA THR A 239 -42.93 -25.63 27.20
C THR A 239 -43.17 -26.93 27.95
N GLU A 240 -42.29 -27.30 28.88
CA GLU A 240 -42.47 -28.49 29.74
C GLU A 240 -43.71 -28.32 30.63
N ALA A 241 -43.85 -27.16 31.28
CA ALA A 241 -45.03 -26.84 32.11
C ALA A 241 -46.34 -26.89 31.30
N ALA A 242 -46.36 -26.31 30.10
CA ALA A 242 -47.54 -26.40 29.23
C ALA A 242 -47.89 -27.85 28.85
N THR A 243 -46.87 -28.71 28.69
CA THR A 243 -47.04 -30.13 28.37
C THR A 243 -47.62 -30.90 29.56
N GLU A 244 -47.12 -30.65 30.78
CA GLU A 244 -47.64 -31.23 32.02
C GLU A 244 -49.11 -30.87 32.25
N VAL A 245 -49.46 -29.59 32.05
CA VAL A 245 -50.85 -29.10 32.16
C VAL A 245 -51.77 -29.77 31.13
N ALA A 246 -51.30 -29.96 29.90
CA ALA A 246 -52.04 -30.69 28.87
C ALA A 246 -52.26 -32.18 29.21
N GLN A 247 -51.40 -32.76 30.04
CA GLN A 247 -51.54 -34.13 30.55
C GLN A 247 -52.42 -34.22 31.81
N GLY A 248 -52.96 -33.09 32.29
CA GLY A 248 -53.87 -33.04 33.43
C GLY A 248 -53.18 -32.77 34.77
N ASN A 249 -51.86 -32.54 34.79
CA ASN A 249 -51.15 -32.10 35.97
C ASN A 249 -51.27 -30.58 36.15
N LEU A 250 -52.07 -30.15 37.13
CA LEU A 250 -52.31 -28.73 37.42
C LEU A 250 -51.50 -28.19 38.61
N ASP A 251 -50.60 -28.99 39.17
CA ASP A 251 -49.70 -28.57 40.25
C ASP A 251 -48.36 -28.08 39.67
N VAL A 252 -48.43 -27.28 38.61
CA VAL A 252 -47.28 -26.78 37.87
C VAL A 252 -47.16 -25.28 38.09
N SER A 253 -46.03 -24.85 38.65
CA SER A 253 -45.76 -23.44 38.94
C SER A 253 -44.47 -22.99 38.28
N LEU A 254 -44.57 -21.98 37.42
CA LEU A 254 -43.42 -21.29 36.85
C LEU A 254 -43.06 -20.10 37.73
N ASN A 255 -41.77 -19.80 37.90
CA ASN A 255 -41.30 -18.60 38.61
C ASN A 255 -40.86 -17.51 37.61
N PRO A 256 -41.76 -16.59 37.21
CA PRO A 256 -41.44 -15.54 36.25
C PRO A 256 -40.53 -14.48 36.87
N GLU A 257 -39.25 -14.50 36.50
CA GLU A 257 -38.28 -13.45 36.88
C GLU A 257 -38.12 -12.39 35.78
N GLY A 258 -38.21 -11.12 36.15
CA GLY A 258 -37.98 -9.98 35.25
C GLY A 258 -39.22 -9.48 34.49
N ARG A 259 -38.99 -8.66 33.46
CA ARG A 259 -40.04 -7.95 32.69
C ARG A 259 -39.99 -8.20 31.18
N ASN A 260 -39.33 -9.26 30.75
CA ASN A 260 -39.21 -9.61 29.33
C ASN A 260 -40.41 -10.45 28.85
N GLU A 261 -40.42 -10.75 27.55
CA GLU A 261 -41.47 -11.51 26.87
C GLU A 261 -41.63 -12.92 27.46
N ILE A 262 -40.52 -13.53 27.93
CA ILE A 262 -40.55 -14.86 28.55
C ILE A 262 -41.25 -14.83 29.90
N SER A 263 -40.98 -13.82 30.74
CA SER A 263 -41.65 -13.69 32.04
C SER A 263 -43.12 -13.30 31.91
N ILE A 264 -43.50 -12.60 30.82
CA ILE A 264 -44.91 -12.37 30.48
C ILE A 264 -45.59 -13.69 30.09
N LEU A 265 -44.95 -14.51 29.26
CA LEU A 265 -45.45 -15.83 28.88
C LEU A 265 -45.64 -16.74 30.10
N GLN A 266 -44.65 -16.81 30.99
CA GLN A 266 -44.71 -17.61 32.22
C GLN A 266 -45.86 -17.16 33.14
N ARG A 267 -46.08 -15.85 33.30
CA ARG A 267 -47.22 -15.32 34.06
C ARG A 267 -48.56 -15.71 33.44
N ALA A 268 -48.69 -15.54 32.12
CA ALA A 268 -49.91 -15.93 31.42
C ALA A 268 -50.20 -17.43 31.56
N LEU A 269 -49.17 -18.28 31.51
CA LEU A 269 -49.28 -19.72 31.75
C LEU A 269 -49.74 -20.01 33.19
N ASN A 270 -49.16 -19.37 34.21
CA ASN A 270 -49.62 -19.54 35.59
C ASN A 270 -51.10 -19.15 35.77
N THR A 271 -51.51 -18.00 35.24
CA THR A 271 -52.93 -17.56 35.30
C THR A 271 -53.86 -18.56 34.59
N MET A 272 -53.41 -19.16 33.48
CA MET A 272 -54.16 -20.20 32.79
C MET A 272 -54.31 -21.46 33.67
N VAL A 273 -53.23 -21.90 34.33
CA VAL A 273 -53.25 -23.05 35.25
C VAL A 273 -54.16 -22.80 36.44
N GLU A 274 -54.08 -21.62 37.07
CA GLU A 274 -54.98 -21.22 38.16
C GLU A 274 -56.45 -21.24 37.73
N THR A 275 -56.74 -20.70 36.54
CA THR A 275 -58.10 -20.67 35.99
C THR A 275 -58.61 -22.09 35.69
N LEU A 276 -57.76 -22.96 35.13
CA LEU A 276 -58.09 -24.37 34.88
C LEU A 276 -58.35 -25.14 36.19
N ALA A 277 -57.51 -24.94 37.20
CA ALA A 277 -57.66 -25.55 38.52
C ALA A 277 -58.96 -25.09 39.19
N SER A 278 -59.22 -23.78 39.20
CA SER A 278 -60.46 -23.20 39.75
C SER A 278 -61.71 -23.67 39.00
N ASN A 279 -61.64 -23.80 37.67
CA ASN A 279 -62.74 -24.34 36.87
C ASN A 279 -63.00 -25.81 37.18
N LEU A 280 -61.97 -26.63 37.35
CA LEU A 280 -62.13 -28.05 37.72
C LEU A 280 -62.65 -28.23 39.15
N GLU A 281 -62.21 -27.39 40.08
CA GLU A 281 -62.76 -27.35 41.43
C GLU A 281 -64.23 -26.92 41.42
N SER A 282 -64.55 -25.89 40.63
CA SER A 282 -65.93 -25.43 40.41
C SER A 282 -66.79 -26.50 39.73
N ILE A 283 -66.24 -27.29 38.81
CA ILE A 283 -66.94 -28.41 38.18
C ILE A 283 -67.20 -29.49 39.21
N LYS A 284 -66.22 -29.88 40.03
CA LYS A 284 -66.43 -30.87 41.10
C LYS A 284 -67.43 -30.40 42.14
N ALA A 285 -67.38 -29.13 42.53
CA ALA A 285 -68.34 -28.53 43.45
C ALA A 285 -69.75 -28.49 42.84
N LYS A 286 -69.87 -28.11 41.57
CA LYS A 286 -71.14 -28.13 40.84
C LYS A 286 -71.66 -29.52 40.52
N GLU A 287 -70.80 -30.52 40.37
CA GLU A 287 -71.17 -31.91 40.14
C GLU A 287 -71.68 -32.56 41.44
N ALA A 288 -71.07 -32.21 42.59
CA ALA A 288 -71.58 -32.56 43.91
C ALA A 288 -72.90 -31.83 44.24
N GLU A 289 -73.02 -30.54 43.90
CA GLU A 289 -74.28 -29.80 43.96
C GLU A 289 -75.32 -30.37 42.99
N ALA A 290 -74.94 -30.82 41.79
CA ALA A 290 -75.84 -31.39 40.80
C ALA A 290 -76.33 -32.79 41.19
N GLN A 291 -75.53 -33.60 41.89
CA GLN A 291 -75.99 -34.87 42.45
C GLN A 291 -76.99 -34.67 43.61
N GLU A 292 -76.78 -33.66 44.45
CA GLU A 292 -77.73 -33.32 45.51
C GLU A 292 -78.97 -32.59 44.96
N GLN A 293 -78.82 -31.73 43.96
CA GLN A 293 -79.91 -31.07 43.25
C GLN A 293 -80.68 -32.05 42.37
N ALA A 294 -80.10 -33.09 41.78
CA ALA A 294 -80.83 -34.12 41.05
C ALA A 294 -81.76 -34.92 41.98
N ARG A 295 -81.33 -35.15 43.23
CA ARG A 295 -82.14 -35.77 44.30
C ARG A 295 -83.26 -34.85 44.79
N ILE A 296 -83.05 -33.53 44.80
CA ILE A 296 -84.03 -32.52 45.19
C ILE A 296 -84.94 -32.10 44.01
N ALA A 297 -84.48 -32.21 42.76
CA ALA A 297 -85.19 -31.82 41.54
C ALA A 297 -86.30 -32.80 41.15
N GLU A 298 -86.21 -34.06 41.56
CA GLU A 298 -87.30 -35.04 41.41
C GLU A 298 -88.53 -34.62 42.27
N GLU A 299 -88.29 -33.92 43.38
CA GLU A 299 -89.32 -33.37 44.27
C GLU A 299 -89.71 -31.91 43.90
N ALA A 300 -88.76 -31.11 43.40
CA ALA A 300 -88.97 -29.72 43.02
C ALA A 300 -89.53 -29.51 41.60
N ALA A 301 -89.50 -30.52 40.70
CA ALA A 301 -90.10 -30.44 39.36
C ALA A 301 -91.64 -30.30 39.38
N SER A 302 -92.29 -30.64 40.51
CA SER A 302 -93.71 -30.36 40.73
C SER A 302 -93.99 -28.89 41.08
N ASN A 303 -93.02 -28.18 41.68
CA ASN A 303 -93.21 -26.81 42.20
C ASN A 303 -92.49 -25.73 41.36
N ALA A 304 -91.60 -26.12 40.44
CA ALA A 304 -90.82 -25.21 39.59
C ALA A 304 -91.56 -24.67 38.34
N ARG A 305 -92.86 -24.97 38.17
CA ARG A 305 -93.70 -24.27 37.15
C ARG A 305 -94.22 -22.91 37.63
N GLU A 306 -94.14 -22.60 38.92
CA GLU A 306 -94.67 -21.35 39.49
C GLU A 306 -93.60 -20.26 39.73
N ALA A 307 -92.31 -20.61 39.86
CA ALA A 307 -91.26 -19.65 40.22
C ALA A 307 -90.51 -19.02 39.01
N GLN A 308 -90.71 -19.51 37.79
CA GLN A 308 -90.09 -18.95 36.58
C GLN A 308 -90.63 -17.54 36.23
N LYS A 309 -91.75 -17.12 36.83
CA LYS A 309 -92.35 -15.80 36.62
C LYS A 309 -91.70 -14.64 37.39
N ARG A 310 -90.67 -14.87 38.23
CA ARG A 310 -90.08 -13.80 39.07
C ARG A 310 -88.60 -13.47 38.84
N ALA A 311 -87.89 -14.17 37.95
CA ALA A 311 -86.45 -13.96 37.73
C ALA A 311 -86.09 -13.09 36.51
N GLU A 312 -87.03 -12.28 35.99
CA GLU A 312 -86.74 -11.33 34.89
C GLU A 312 -86.26 -9.95 35.39
N GLY A 313 -86.35 -9.65 36.69
CA GLY A 313 -86.04 -8.33 37.25
C GLY A 313 -84.54 -7.98 37.34
N ALA A 314 -83.70 -8.88 37.86
CA ALA A 314 -82.26 -8.60 38.05
C ALA A 314 -81.45 -8.58 36.74
N LYS A 315 -81.96 -9.22 35.68
CA LYS A 315 -81.32 -9.22 34.35
C LYS A 315 -81.37 -7.83 33.70
N LYS A 316 -82.36 -7.01 34.05
CA LYS A 316 -82.58 -5.70 33.43
C LYS A 316 -81.64 -4.62 33.97
N GLU A 317 -81.29 -4.65 35.27
CA GLU A 317 -80.38 -3.68 35.90
C GLU A 317 -78.91 -3.92 35.56
N GLY A 318 -78.45 -5.18 35.56
CA GLY A 318 -77.07 -5.52 35.17
C GLY A 318 -76.77 -5.26 33.69
N MET A 319 -77.78 -5.39 32.82
CA MET A 319 -77.66 -5.15 31.38
C MET A 319 -77.66 -3.65 31.05
N LEU A 320 -78.33 -2.81 31.85
CA LEU A 320 -78.24 -1.34 31.75
C LEU A 320 -76.87 -0.82 32.24
N ALA A 321 -76.34 -1.34 33.35
CA ALA A 321 -75.00 -0.97 33.83
C ALA A 321 -73.87 -1.42 32.87
N ALA A 322 -74.04 -2.56 32.20
CA ALA A 322 -73.13 -3.01 31.15
C ALA A 322 -73.24 -2.15 29.88
N ALA A 323 -74.45 -1.70 29.52
CA ALA A 323 -74.68 -0.80 28.40
C ALA A 323 -74.02 0.58 28.63
N ASP A 324 -74.09 1.14 29.84
CA ASP A 324 -73.42 2.42 30.17
C ASP A 324 -71.89 2.31 30.10
N ARG A 325 -71.31 1.21 30.62
CA ARG A 325 -69.86 0.98 30.49
C ARG A 325 -69.41 0.77 29.05
N LEU A 326 -70.23 0.10 28.24
CA LEU A 326 -69.96 -0.06 26.81
C LEU A 326 -70.04 1.29 26.09
N GLN A 327 -70.95 2.17 26.49
CA GLN A 327 -71.04 3.52 25.94
C GLN A 327 -69.77 4.35 26.25
N GLU A 328 -69.24 4.30 27.48
CA GLU A 328 -67.97 4.96 27.82
C GLU A 328 -66.78 4.41 27.01
N VAL A 329 -66.73 3.10 26.79
CA VAL A 329 -65.70 2.48 25.95
C VAL A 329 -65.83 2.91 24.50
N ILE A 330 -67.06 2.98 23.97
CA ILE A 330 -67.34 3.45 22.61
C ILE A 330 -66.90 4.93 22.44
N ASP A 331 -67.19 5.78 23.42
CA ASP A 331 -66.79 7.20 23.38
C ASP A 331 -65.25 7.35 23.42
N ARG A 332 -64.56 6.56 24.26
CA ARG A 332 -63.08 6.52 24.28
C ARG A 332 -62.49 6.01 22.97
N VAL A 333 -63.05 4.95 22.39
CA VAL A 333 -62.61 4.40 21.10
C VAL A 333 -62.86 5.40 19.97
N SER A 334 -63.98 6.11 19.99
CA SER A 334 -64.29 7.16 19.02
C SER A 334 -63.29 8.31 19.10
N SER A 335 -62.95 8.75 20.32
CA SER A 335 -61.93 9.79 20.55
C SER A 335 -60.55 9.36 20.03
N ILE A 336 -60.10 8.14 20.37
CA ILE A 336 -58.83 7.59 19.88
C ILE A 336 -58.83 7.46 18.36
N THR A 337 -59.95 7.06 17.75
CA THR A 337 -60.06 6.94 16.29
C THR A 337 -59.93 8.30 15.61
N ALA A 338 -60.51 9.36 16.20
CA ALA A 338 -60.34 10.72 15.71
C ALA A 338 -58.88 11.19 15.82
N GLU A 339 -58.21 10.87 16.93
CA GLU A 339 -56.79 11.17 17.13
C GLU A 339 -55.89 10.43 16.12
N VAL A 340 -56.13 9.13 15.90
CA VAL A 340 -55.44 8.32 14.89
C VAL A 340 -55.66 8.87 13.49
N SER A 341 -56.88 9.30 13.15
CA SER A 341 -57.17 9.91 11.85
C SER A 341 -56.39 11.21 11.65
N SER A 342 -56.32 12.04 12.69
CA SER A 342 -55.51 13.26 12.69
C SER A 342 -54.02 12.96 12.51
N SER A 343 -53.48 11.98 13.25
CA SER A 343 -52.08 11.54 13.09
C SER A 343 -51.81 10.96 11.70
N ALA A 344 -52.75 10.23 11.11
CA ALA A 344 -52.61 9.70 9.76
C ALA A 344 -52.55 10.83 8.71
N GLU A 345 -53.36 11.88 8.86
CA GLU A 345 -53.29 13.07 8.00
C GLU A 345 -51.98 13.85 8.16
N GLU A 346 -51.44 13.93 9.37
CA GLU A 346 -50.13 14.55 9.63
C GLU A 346 -49.00 13.73 9.02
N ILE A 347 -49.02 12.40 9.16
CA ILE A 347 -48.06 11.49 8.53
C ILE A 347 -48.13 11.60 7.00
N GLN A 348 -49.33 11.65 6.42
CA GLN A 348 -49.49 11.78 4.97
C GLN A 348 -48.88 13.11 4.47
N ARG A 349 -49.12 14.22 5.18
CA ARG A 349 -48.51 15.52 4.87
C ARG A 349 -46.98 15.48 5.04
N GLY A 350 -46.50 14.86 6.11
CA GLY A 350 -45.07 14.65 6.34
C GLY A 350 -44.40 13.80 5.26
N SER A 351 -45.10 12.77 4.77
CA SER A 351 -44.64 11.88 3.70
C SER A 351 -44.52 12.60 2.35
N GLU A 352 -45.52 13.42 1.98
CA GLU A 352 -45.43 14.26 0.78
C GLU A 352 -44.28 15.28 0.88
N PHE A 353 -44.10 15.90 2.05
CA PHE A 353 -42.97 16.80 2.28
C PHE A 353 -41.62 16.08 2.18
N GLN A 354 -41.52 14.85 2.72
CA GLN A 354 -40.33 14.03 2.62
C GLN A 354 -40.03 13.63 1.18
N LYS A 355 -41.05 13.26 0.40
CA LYS A 355 -40.92 12.96 -1.03
C LYS A 355 -40.39 14.15 -1.82
N GLN A 356 -40.87 15.36 -1.52
CA GLN A 356 -40.34 16.58 -2.13
C GLN A 356 -38.86 16.76 -1.79
N ARG A 357 -38.48 16.64 -0.51
CA ARG A 357 -37.08 16.74 -0.09
C ARG A 357 -36.17 15.69 -0.73
N VAL A 358 -36.65 14.46 -0.89
CA VAL A 358 -35.91 13.38 -1.57
C VAL A 358 -35.68 13.74 -3.04
N THR A 359 -36.68 14.32 -3.70
CA THR A 359 -36.56 14.78 -5.09
C THR A 359 -35.53 15.91 -5.20
N GLU A 360 -35.59 16.91 -4.32
CA GLU A 360 -34.60 18.00 -4.26
C GLU A 360 -33.18 17.48 -4.00
N THR A 361 -33.04 16.50 -3.09
CA THR A 361 -31.75 15.86 -2.81
C THR A 361 -31.24 15.09 -4.03
N ALA A 362 -32.11 14.38 -4.75
CA ALA A 362 -31.74 13.67 -5.97
C ALA A 362 -31.24 14.64 -7.05
N THR A 363 -31.93 15.76 -7.26
CA THR A 363 -31.48 16.82 -8.18
C THR A 363 -30.12 17.38 -7.77
N ALA A 364 -29.93 17.70 -6.48
CA ALA A 364 -28.64 18.17 -5.97
C ALA A 364 -27.51 17.13 -6.15
N MET A 365 -27.84 15.83 -6.03
CA MET A 365 -26.89 14.75 -6.28
C MET A 365 -26.54 14.63 -7.77
N GLU A 366 -27.48 14.86 -8.68
CA GLU A 366 -27.22 14.93 -10.12
C GLU A 366 -26.30 16.11 -10.47
N GLU A 367 -26.57 17.30 -9.92
CA GLU A 367 -25.70 18.48 -10.09
C GLU A 367 -24.30 18.25 -9.51
N MET A 368 -24.21 17.58 -8.36
CA MET A 368 -22.95 17.21 -7.75
C MET A 368 -22.15 16.26 -8.64
N ASN A 369 -22.81 15.27 -9.26
CA ASN A 369 -22.15 14.35 -10.19
C ASN A 369 -21.59 15.08 -11.41
N VAL A 370 -22.35 16.03 -11.97
CA VAL A 370 -21.87 16.91 -13.06
C VAL A 370 -20.64 17.71 -12.60
N THR A 371 -20.69 18.28 -11.40
CA THR A 371 -19.57 19.05 -10.83
C THR A 371 -18.33 18.18 -10.61
N VAL A 372 -18.50 16.95 -10.12
CA VAL A 372 -17.40 15.99 -9.93
C VAL A 372 -16.74 15.63 -11.27
N LEU A 373 -17.54 15.40 -12.32
CA LEU A 373 -17.01 15.15 -13.66
C LEU A 373 -16.27 16.38 -14.22
N GLU A 374 -16.79 17.59 -13.98
CA GLU A 374 -16.12 18.83 -14.38
C GLU A 374 -14.78 19.03 -13.65
N VAL A 375 -14.75 18.79 -12.34
CA VAL A 375 -13.51 18.83 -11.54
C VAL A 375 -12.49 17.81 -12.05
N ALA A 376 -12.92 16.58 -12.36
CA ALA A 376 -12.04 15.54 -12.91
C ALA A 376 -11.48 15.94 -14.30
N LYS A 377 -12.31 16.53 -15.16
CA LYS A 377 -11.89 17.07 -16.45
C LYS A 377 -10.86 18.20 -16.28
N ASN A 378 -11.17 19.18 -15.43
CA ASN A 378 -10.28 20.32 -15.16
C ASN A 378 -8.93 19.88 -14.56
N ALA A 379 -8.93 18.87 -13.69
CA ALA A 379 -7.72 18.28 -13.14
C ALA A 379 -6.85 17.64 -14.24
N THR A 380 -7.50 16.95 -15.20
CA THR A 380 -6.82 16.34 -16.35
C THR A 380 -6.21 17.40 -17.27
N GLU A 381 -6.96 18.44 -17.64
CA GLU A 381 -6.46 19.55 -18.45
C GLU A 381 -5.30 20.29 -17.76
N THR A 382 -5.39 20.47 -16.43
CA THR A 382 -4.32 21.08 -15.62
C THR A 382 -3.06 20.23 -15.60
N ASN A 383 -3.20 18.90 -15.52
CA ASN A 383 -2.08 17.96 -15.56
C ASN A 383 -1.38 18.01 -16.93
N GLU A 384 -2.13 18.02 -18.02
CA GLU A 384 -1.58 18.18 -19.37
C GLU A 384 -0.88 19.53 -19.54
N SER A 385 -1.46 20.62 -19.05
CA SER A 385 -0.85 21.95 -19.09
C SER A 385 0.45 22.02 -18.29
N SER A 386 0.48 21.36 -17.12
CA SER A 386 1.68 21.22 -16.29
C SER A 386 2.76 20.41 -17.00
N ALA A 387 2.39 19.32 -17.68
CA ALA A 387 3.32 18.52 -18.47
C ALA A 387 3.95 19.33 -19.61
N ARG A 388 3.14 20.09 -20.37
CA ARG A 388 3.63 21.01 -21.41
C ARG A 388 4.54 22.11 -20.85
N SER A 389 4.22 22.63 -19.67
CA SER A 389 5.05 23.66 -19.01
C SER A 389 6.40 23.10 -18.56
N MET A 390 6.44 21.87 -18.03
CA MET A 390 7.69 21.18 -17.71
C MET A 390 8.54 20.90 -18.94
N GLU A 391 7.92 20.53 -20.07
CA GLU A 391 8.62 20.34 -21.33
C GLU A 391 9.28 21.65 -21.80
N LYS A 392 8.52 22.75 -21.83
CA LYS A 392 9.07 24.09 -22.15
C LYS A 392 10.18 24.51 -21.19
N ALA A 393 10.06 24.22 -19.90
CA ALA A 393 11.10 24.52 -18.92
C ALA A 393 12.39 23.70 -19.19
N ARG A 394 12.26 22.44 -19.59
CA ARG A 394 13.41 21.59 -19.99
C ARG A 394 14.08 22.12 -21.26
N ASP A 395 13.30 22.54 -22.25
CA ASP A 395 13.87 23.14 -23.46
C ASP A 395 14.53 24.49 -23.17
N GLY A 396 13.92 25.32 -22.32
CA GLY A 396 14.55 26.54 -21.82
C GLY A 396 15.87 26.27 -21.10
N ALA A 397 15.94 25.22 -20.28
CA ALA A 397 17.17 24.81 -19.61
C ALA A 397 18.27 24.40 -20.61
N LYS A 398 17.92 23.71 -21.70
CA LYS A 398 18.88 23.41 -22.79
C LYS A 398 19.41 24.69 -23.43
N VAL A 399 18.54 25.64 -23.77
CA VAL A 399 18.95 26.92 -24.36
C VAL A 399 19.91 27.67 -23.43
N VAL A 400 19.62 27.72 -22.13
CA VAL A 400 20.53 28.33 -21.15
C VAL A 400 21.87 27.61 -21.11
N GLN A 401 21.88 26.28 -21.16
CA GLN A 401 23.13 25.51 -21.21
C GLN A 401 23.94 25.81 -22.47
N ASP A 402 23.29 25.96 -23.63
CA ASP A 402 23.93 26.34 -24.88
C ASP A 402 24.55 27.74 -24.80
N VAL A 403 23.85 28.70 -24.16
CA VAL A 403 24.37 30.05 -23.90
C VAL A 403 25.60 30.01 -22.98
N ILE A 404 25.58 29.20 -21.93
CA ILE A 404 26.74 29.03 -21.03
C ILE A 404 27.96 28.50 -21.82
N ASN A 405 27.75 27.50 -22.68
CA ASN A 405 28.82 26.95 -23.52
C ASN A 405 29.36 28.00 -24.51
N ALA A 406 28.47 28.78 -25.14
CA ALA A 406 28.86 29.86 -26.03
C ALA A 406 29.66 30.95 -25.30
N MET A 407 29.28 31.31 -24.08
CA MET A 407 30.03 32.25 -23.25
C MET A 407 31.41 31.71 -22.88
N GLY A 408 31.54 30.41 -22.59
CA GLY A 408 32.85 29.75 -22.42
C GLY A 408 33.75 29.90 -23.65
N ASN A 409 33.21 29.68 -24.85
CA ASN A 409 33.94 29.87 -26.10
C ASN A 409 34.35 31.33 -26.33
N ILE A 410 33.50 32.30 -25.98
CA ILE A 410 33.82 33.74 -26.07
C ILE A 410 34.96 34.08 -25.10
N GLN A 411 34.91 33.56 -23.87
CA GLN A 411 35.96 33.78 -22.88
C GLN A 411 37.31 33.24 -23.38
N GLU A 412 37.34 32.04 -23.95
CA GLU A 412 38.55 31.45 -24.53
C GLU A 412 39.10 32.31 -25.69
N ARG A 413 38.23 32.74 -26.62
CA ARG A 413 38.63 33.61 -27.73
C ARG A 413 39.15 34.97 -27.26
N THR A 414 38.55 35.52 -26.23
CA THR A 414 38.98 36.80 -25.63
C THR A 414 40.35 36.65 -24.97
N ALA A 415 40.62 35.52 -24.32
CA ALA A 415 41.95 35.22 -23.76
C ALA A 415 43.02 35.13 -24.87
N LYS A 416 42.74 34.42 -25.96
CA LYS A 416 43.66 34.34 -27.12
C LYS A 416 43.88 35.70 -27.80
N LEU A 417 42.84 36.52 -27.88
CA LEU A 417 42.95 37.89 -28.41
C LEU A 417 43.87 38.75 -27.52
N LYS A 418 43.74 38.62 -26.19
CA LYS A 418 44.63 39.31 -25.24
C LYS A 418 46.09 38.90 -25.45
N GLU A 419 46.37 37.61 -25.56
CA GLU A 419 47.73 37.09 -25.85
C GLU A 419 48.28 37.64 -27.17
N SER A 420 47.46 37.70 -28.21
CA SER A 420 47.85 38.29 -29.51
C SER A 420 48.16 39.78 -29.41
N MET A 421 47.43 40.52 -28.57
CA MET A 421 47.68 41.95 -28.30
C MET A 421 48.98 42.15 -27.52
N GLU A 422 49.29 41.30 -26.54
CA GLU A 422 50.59 41.33 -25.83
C GLU A 422 51.76 41.06 -26.79
N HIS A 423 51.58 40.15 -27.76
CA HIS A 423 52.57 39.90 -28.80
C HIS A 423 52.75 41.11 -29.74
N LEU A 424 51.66 41.77 -30.15
CA LEU A 424 51.72 42.98 -30.97
C LEU A 424 52.39 44.15 -30.24
N ASP A 425 52.12 44.31 -28.94
CA ASP A 425 52.76 45.33 -28.10
C ASP A 425 54.29 45.12 -28.08
N THR A 426 54.73 43.88 -27.89
CA THR A 426 56.15 43.51 -27.95
C THR A 426 56.77 43.85 -29.30
N GLN A 427 56.09 43.51 -30.41
CA GLN A 427 56.56 43.84 -31.76
C GLN A 427 56.64 45.35 -32.01
N ALA A 428 55.71 46.13 -31.46
CA ALA A 428 55.73 47.58 -31.57
C ALA A 428 56.92 48.19 -30.81
N VAL A 429 57.25 47.66 -29.63
CA VAL A 429 58.46 48.04 -28.88
C VAL A 429 59.72 47.71 -29.68
N ASP A 430 59.79 46.52 -30.28
CA ASP A 430 60.93 46.12 -31.12
C ASP A 430 61.09 47.04 -32.34
N ILE A 431 60.00 47.40 -33.02
CA ILE A 431 60.03 48.40 -34.10
C ILE A 431 60.52 49.75 -33.58
N GLY A 432 60.08 50.18 -32.40
CA GLY A 432 60.56 51.39 -31.73
C GLY A 432 62.08 51.36 -31.50
N ASN A 433 62.61 50.24 -31.04
CA ASN A 433 64.06 50.03 -30.88
C ASN A 433 64.80 50.11 -32.22
N VAL A 434 64.26 49.49 -33.28
CA VAL A 434 64.84 49.57 -34.63
C VAL A 434 64.80 51.00 -35.17
N LEU A 435 63.70 51.73 -34.98
CA LEU A 435 63.61 53.15 -35.36
C LEU A 435 64.63 54.00 -34.60
N GLY A 436 64.86 53.70 -33.32
CA GLY A 436 65.94 54.31 -32.53
C GLY A 436 67.30 54.10 -33.18
N VAL A 437 67.65 52.85 -33.52
CA VAL A 437 68.90 52.52 -34.22
C VAL A 437 69.00 53.20 -35.59
N ILE A 438 67.90 53.26 -36.36
CA ILE A 438 67.87 53.96 -37.65
C ILE A 438 68.15 55.45 -37.46
N ASN A 439 67.59 56.06 -36.41
CA ASN A 439 67.82 57.47 -36.11
C ASN A 439 69.28 57.72 -35.68
N ASP A 440 69.85 56.83 -34.85
CA ASP A 440 71.25 56.88 -34.46
C ASP A 440 72.19 56.73 -35.68
N ILE A 441 71.85 55.83 -36.62
CA ILE A 441 72.58 55.66 -37.88
C ILE A 441 72.41 56.90 -38.77
N ALA A 442 71.21 57.48 -38.85
CA ALA A 442 70.96 58.69 -39.63
C ALA A 442 71.75 59.87 -39.08
N ASP A 443 71.84 60.05 -37.76
CA ASP A 443 72.66 61.05 -37.10
C ASP A 443 74.16 60.81 -37.33
N GLN A 444 74.63 59.55 -37.25
CA GLN A 444 76.00 59.20 -37.64
C GLN A 444 76.27 59.46 -39.11
N THR A 445 75.32 59.16 -40.00
CA THR A 445 75.44 59.40 -41.44
C THR A 445 75.45 60.89 -41.73
N ASN A 446 74.64 61.69 -41.03
CA ASN A 446 74.64 63.14 -41.11
C ASN A 446 75.97 63.73 -40.62
N LEU A 447 76.53 63.21 -39.52
CA LEU A 447 77.86 63.58 -39.02
C LEU A 447 78.99 63.17 -39.98
N LEU A 448 78.91 61.98 -40.57
CA LEU A 448 79.85 61.51 -41.60
C LEU A 448 79.76 62.34 -42.87
N ALA A 449 78.55 62.67 -43.33
CA ALA A 449 78.31 63.53 -44.48
C ALA A 449 78.81 64.96 -44.22
N LEU A 450 78.62 65.47 -42.99
CA LEU A 450 79.17 66.76 -42.57
C LEU A 450 80.71 66.74 -42.55
N ASN A 451 81.32 65.70 -41.99
CA ASN A 451 82.78 65.54 -42.00
C ASN A 451 83.32 65.39 -43.42
N ALA A 452 82.63 64.65 -44.30
CA ALA A 452 83.00 64.54 -45.71
C ALA A 452 82.86 65.87 -46.46
N ALA A 453 81.82 66.67 -46.16
CA ALA A 453 81.65 68.02 -46.71
C ALA A 453 82.74 68.99 -46.22
N ILE A 454 83.15 68.88 -44.94
CA ILE A 454 84.28 69.63 -44.38
C ILE A 454 85.58 69.22 -45.08
N GLU A 455 85.86 67.92 -45.22
CA GLU A 455 87.10 67.44 -45.83
C GLU A 455 87.15 67.74 -47.34
N ALA A 456 86.01 67.69 -48.03
CA ALA A 456 85.87 68.15 -49.42
C ALA A 456 86.12 69.67 -49.55
N ALA A 457 85.66 70.47 -48.59
CA ALA A 457 85.96 71.91 -48.53
C ALA A 457 87.41 72.22 -48.09
N ARG A 458 88.14 71.23 -47.57
CA ARG A 458 89.54 71.32 -47.15
C ARG A 458 90.53 70.85 -48.22
N ALA A 459 90.06 70.01 -49.14
CA ALA A 459 90.82 69.46 -50.27
C ALA A 459 90.69 70.27 -51.58
N GLY A 460 89.81 71.26 -51.60
CA GLY A 460 89.76 72.34 -52.61
C GLY A 460 90.23 73.65 -52.00
#